data_AF-A0A428T7R0-F1
#
_entry.id   AF-A0A428T7R0-F1
#
_cell.length_a   1.000
_cell.length_b   1.000
_cell.length_c   1.000
_cell.angle_alpha   90.00
_cell.angle_beta   90.00
_cell.angle_gamma   90.00
#
_symmetry.space_group_name_H-M   'P 1'
#
loop_
_entity.id
_entity.type
_entity.pdbx_description
1 polymer ?
#
loop_
_entity_poly.entity_id
_entity_poly.type
_entity_poly.pdbx_seq_one_letter_code
_entity_poly.pdbx_strand_id
1 'polypeptide(L)'
;MPTVVGNVFGSARVAMAMSMILTGWAGGYLMGAPIAGYLLEAYGGADAGLQAYRPAMFYAGSLALASAGMVATVRLRKNRSPWARL
;
A
#
# COMPACT_ATOMS: atom_id res chain seq x y z
N MET A 1 3.38 -12.44 0.52
CA MET A 1 3.68 -11.79 1.83
C MET A 1 3.87 -12.79 2.98
N PRO A 2 3.07 -13.86 3.14
CA PRO A 2 3.32 -14.85 4.21
C PRO A 2 4.67 -15.58 4.07
N THR A 3 5.05 -15.90 2.83
CA THR A 3 6.31 -16.58 2.50
C THR A 3 7.55 -15.75 2.80
N VAL A 4 7.51 -14.43 2.57
CA VAL A 4 8.63 -13.52 2.85
C VAL A 4 8.82 -13.33 4.35
N VAL A 5 7.72 -13.18 5.10
CA VAL A 5 7.77 -13.04 6.56
C VAL A 5 8.23 -14.34 7.22
N GLY A 6 7.77 -15.50 6.72
CA GLY A 6 8.25 -16.81 7.11
C GLY A 6 9.76 -16.97 6.94
N ASN A 7 10.28 -16.56 5.79
CA ASN A 7 11.72 -16.64 5.49
C ASN A 7 12.59 -15.66 6.30
N VAL A 8 12.07 -14.49 6.69
CA VAL A 8 12.85 -13.46 7.41
C VAL A 8 12.83 -13.65 8.92
N PHE A 9 11.69 -14.04 9.50
CA PHE A 9 11.51 -14.07 10.96
C PHE A 9 11.54 -15.48 11.58
N GLY A 10 11.57 -16.53 10.75
CA GLY A 10 11.54 -17.92 11.19
C GLY A 10 10.16 -18.34 11.74
N SER A 11 9.83 -19.63 11.62
CA SER A 11 8.50 -20.20 11.93
C SER A 11 7.96 -19.81 13.32
N ALA A 12 8.83 -19.72 14.33
CA ALA A 12 8.45 -19.40 15.70
C ALA A 12 7.91 -17.96 15.90
N ARG A 13 8.32 -17.01 15.04
CA ARG A 13 7.94 -15.58 15.19
C ARG A 13 7.01 -15.09 14.09
N VAL A 14 6.67 -15.94 13.11
CA VAL A 14 5.76 -15.58 12.00
C VAL A 14 4.42 -15.08 12.52
N ALA A 15 3.82 -15.74 13.51
CA ALA A 15 2.54 -15.33 14.07
C ALA A 15 2.59 -13.89 14.61
N MET A 16 3.59 -13.58 15.44
CA MET A 16 3.79 -12.23 16.00
C MET A 16 4.08 -11.19 14.92
N ALA A 17 4.97 -11.50 13.97
CA ALA A 17 5.31 -10.60 12.87
C ALA A 17 4.10 -10.33 11.95
N MET A 18 3.29 -11.36 11.69
CA MET A 18 2.07 -11.23 10.91
C MET A 18 1.02 -10.37 11.63
N SER A 19 0.85 -10.54 12.94
CA SER A 19 -0.05 -9.69 13.73
C SER A 19 0.33 -8.22 13.63
N MET A 20 1.62 -7.89 13.78
CA MET A 20 2.10 -6.50 13.64
C MET A 20 1.80 -5.92 12.24
N ILE A 21 2.01 -6.71 11.18
CA ILE A 21 1.74 -6.29 9.81
C ILE A 21 0.24 -6.07 9.57
N LEU A 22 -0.60 -7.00 10.04
CA LEU A 22 -2.05 -6.91 9.89
C LEU A 22 -2.62 -5.70 10.64
N THR A 23 -2.14 -5.42 11.85
CA THR A 23 -2.53 -4.21 12.59
C THR A 23 -2.13 -2.95 11.82
N GLY A 24 -0.96 -2.93 11.19
CA GLY A 24 -0.55 -1.81 10.33
C GLY A 24 -1.45 -1.62 9.10
N TRP A 25 -2.02 -2.71 8.55
CA TRP A 25 -2.96 -2.64 7.44
C TRP A 25 -4.37 -2.22 7.84
N ALA A 26 -4.77 -2.44 9.09
CA ALA A 26 -6.12 -2.14 9.57
C ALA A 26 -6.54 -0.70 9.28
N GLY A 27 -5.64 0.28 9.49
CA GLY A 27 -5.91 1.68 9.19
C GLY A 27 -6.22 1.94 7.71
N GLY A 28 -5.46 1.31 6.80
CA GLY A 28 -5.68 1.45 5.36
C GLY A 28 -6.98 0.77 4.89
N TYR A 29 -7.28 -0.41 5.40
CA TYR A 29 -8.53 -1.12 5.06
C TYR A 29 -9.76 -0.41 5.59
N LEU A 30 -9.69 0.17 6.79
CA LEU A 30 -10.81 0.92 7.37
C LEU A 30 -11.02 2.26 6.67
N MET A 31 -9.95 2.99 6.35
CA MET A 31 -10.05 4.34 5.76
C MET A 31 -10.20 4.34 4.24
N GLY A 32 -9.86 3.25 3.55
CA GLY A 32 -9.93 3.19 2.09
C GLY A 32 -11.34 3.42 1.53
N ALA A 33 -12.35 2.76 2.11
CA ALA A 33 -13.74 2.89 1.66
C ALA A 33 -14.34 4.27 1.98
N PRO A 34 -14.20 4.84 3.18
CA PRO A 34 -14.65 6.20 3.47
C PRO A 34 -13.98 7.26 2.60
N ILE A 35 -12.66 7.18 2.37
CA ILE A 35 -11.94 8.16 1.53
C ILE A 35 -12.40 8.06 0.07
N ALA A 36 -12.59 6.84 -0.44
CA ALA A 36 -13.11 6.64 -1.79
C ALA A 36 -14.56 7.14 -1.93
N GLY A 37 -15.40 6.92 -0.92
CA GLY A 37 -16.77 7.43 -0.87
C GLY A 37 -16.82 8.95 -0.82
N TYR A 38 -15.99 9.58 0.02
CA TYR A 38 -15.87 11.03 0.11
C TYR A 38 -15.40 11.65 -1.21
N LEU A 39 -14.39 11.05 -1.86
CA LEU A 39 -13.93 11.48 -3.18
C LEU A 39 -14.99 11.27 -4.27
N LEU A 40 -15.82 10.24 -4.17
CA LEU A 40 -16.91 10.03 -5.12
C LEU A 40 -18.00 11.11 -4.94
N GLU A 41 -18.39 11.38 -3.70
CA GLU A 41 -19.42 12.37 -3.37
C GLU A 41 -18.98 13.79 -3.75
N ALA A 42 -17.74 14.16 -3.46
CA ALA A 42 -17.18 15.48 -3.78
C ALA A 42 -17.10 15.77 -5.30
N TYR A 43 -17.09 14.74 -6.14
CA TYR A 43 -16.94 14.88 -7.60
C TYR A 43 -18.24 14.60 -8.38
N GLY A 44 -19.39 14.66 -7.70
CA GLY A 44 -20.72 14.57 -8.32
C GLY A 44 -21.51 13.30 -8.00
N GLY A 45 -21.02 12.49 -7.06
CA GLY A 45 -21.71 11.30 -6.59
C GLY A 45 -21.78 10.18 -7.62
N ALA A 46 -22.52 9.12 -7.30
CA ALA A 46 -22.70 7.98 -8.19
C ALA A 46 -23.42 8.33 -9.51
N ASP A 47 -24.16 9.44 -9.54
CA ASP A 47 -24.95 9.91 -10.68
C ASP A 47 -24.12 10.63 -11.76
N ALA A 48 -22.92 11.12 -11.43
CA ALA A 48 -22.00 11.73 -12.39
C ALA A 48 -21.24 10.71 -13.27
N GLY A 49 -21.55 9.42 -13.12
CA GLY A 49 -20.98 8.34 -13.94
C GLY A 49 -19.49 8.08 -13.71
N LEU A 50 -18.82 7.50 -14.70
CA LEU A 50 -17.41 7.07 -14.60
C LEU A 50 -16.42 8.20 -14.25
N GLN A 51 -16.79 9.47 -14.48
CA GLN A 51 -15.91 10.59 -14.19
C GLN A 51 -15.69 10.81 -12.70
N ALA A 52 -16.71 10.57 -11.86
CA ALA A 52 -16.61 10.72 -10.42
C ALA A 52 -15.72 9.65 -9.73
N TYR A 53 -15.48 8.52 -10.40
CA TYR A 53 -14.58 7.47 -9.91
C TYR A 53 -13.09 7.70 -10.23
N ARG A 54 -12.78 8.49 -11.27
CA ARG A 54 -11.40 8.82 -11.66
C ARG A 54 -10.54 9.38 -10.50
N PRO A 55 -11.01 10.35 -9.69
CA PRO A 55 -10.20 10.88 -8.60
C PRO A 55 -9.91 9.86 -7.51
N ALA A 56 -10.85 8.96 -7.20
CA ALA A 56 -10.61 7.86 -6.26
C ALA A 56 -9.54 6.88 -6.77
N MET A 57 -9.56 6.56 -8.08
CA MET A 57 -8.53 5.72 -8.71
C MET A 57 -7.15 6.41 -8.72
N PHE A 58 -7.11 7.71 -9.05
CA PHE A 58 -5.88 8.49 -9.01
C PHE A 58 -5.29 8.59 -7.60
N TYR A 59 -6.14 8.78 -6.59
CA TYR A 59 -5.73 8.78 -5.18
C TYR A 59 -5.10 7.43 -4.82
N ALA A 60 -5.79 6.32 -5.06
CA ALA A 60 -5.26 4.98 -4.79
C ALA A 60 -3.93 4.72 -5.52
N GLY A 61 -3.84 5.10 -6.80
CA GLY A 61 -2.62 4.96 -7.60
C GLY A 61 -1.45 5.81 -7.10
N SER A 62 -1.71 7.07 -6.74
CA SER A 62 -0.69 7.97 -6.18
C SER A 62 -0.14 7.47 -4.84
N LEU A 63 -1.01 6.93 -3.99
CA LEU A 63 -0.64 6.34 -2.71
C LEU A 63 0.24 5.09 -2.90
N ALA A 64 -0.11 4.26 -3.89
CA ALA A 64 0.67 3.09 -4.27
C ALA A 64 2.06 3.48 -4.81
N LEU A 65 2.15 4.52 -5.64
CA LEU A 65 3.42 5.06 -6.14
C LEU A 65 4.28 5.63 -5.01
N ALA A 66 3.69 6.38 -4.08
CA ALA A 66 4.41 6.91 -2.92
C ALA A 66 4.99 5.76 -2.06
N SER A 67 4.18 4.73 -1.79
CA SER A 67 4.62 3.53 -1.07
C SER A 67 5.75 2.80 -1.80
N ALA A 68 5.61 2.60 -3.12
CA ALA A 68 6.65 2.00 -3.95
C ALA A 68 7.94 2.82 -3.91
N GLY A 69 7.85 4.15 -3.94
CA GLY A 69 8.97 5.07 -3.81
C GLY A 69 9.71 4.94 -2.47
N MET A 70 8.98 4.82 -1.36
CA MET A 70 9.58 4.56 -0.04
C MET A 70 10.34 3.22 -0.01
N VAL A 71 9.71 2.15 -0.52
CA VAL A 71 10.34 0.83 -0.59
C VAL A 71 11.58 0.85 -1.48
N ALA A 72 11.50 1.50 -2.65
CA ALA A 72 12.63 1.68 -3.56
C ALA A 72 13.77 2.45 -2.89
N THR A 73 13.47 3.52 -2.16
CA THR A 73 14.46 4.32 -1.44
C THR A 73 15.21 3.48 -0.39
N VAL A 74 14.49 2.68 0.41
CA VAL A 74 15.11 1.76 1.38
C VAL A 74 15.99 0.74 0.67
N ARG A 75 15.53 0.19 -0.46
CA ARG A 75 16.27 -0.80 -1.24
C ARG A 75 17.56 -0.23 -1.84
N LEU A 76 17.53 1.00 -2.34
CA LEU A 76 18.71 1.71 -2.85
C LEU A 76 19.70 2.07 -1.74
N ARG A 77 19.21 2.42 -0.54
CA ARG A 77 20.08 2.66 0.63
C ARG A 77 20.76 1.39 1.13
N LYS A 78 20.06 0.25 1.10
CA LYS A 78 20.61 -1.05 1.51
C LYS A 78 21.62 -1.59 0.50
N ASN A 79 21.34 -1.46 -0.80
CA ASN A 79 22.25 -1.85 -1.88
C ASN A 79 22.87 -0.60 -2.51
N ARG A 80 24.01 -0.12 -1.98
CA ARG A 80 24.76 1.02 -2.54
C ARG A 80 25.20 0.83 -4.01
N SER A 81 25.18 -0.41 -4.53
CA SER A 81 25.37 -0.71 -5.94
C SER A 81 24.31 -1.70 -6.43
N PRO A 82 23.17 -1.21 -6.95
CA PRO A 82 22.22 -2.07 -7.66
C PRO A 82 22.73 -2.49 -9.04
N TRP A 83 23.73 -1.77 -9.58
CA TRP A 83 24.32 -1.99 -10.91
C TRP A 83 25.47 -3.00 -10.93
N ALA A 84 26.06 -3.40 -9.80
CA ALA A 84 27.12 -4.42 -9.79
C ALA A 84 26.62 -5.86 -10.04
N ARG A 85 25.32 -6.04 -10.27
CA ARG A 85 24.69 -7.36 -10.52
C ARG A 85 23.96 -7.45 -11.87
N LEU A 86 24.07 -6.43 -12.71
CA LEU A 86 23.71 -6.46 -14.14
C LEU A 86 24.98 -6.70 -14.95
#